data_AF-A0A952PHK8-F1
#
_entry.id   AF-A0A952PHK8-F1
#
_cell.length_a   1.000
_cell.length_b   1.000
_cell.length_c   1.000
_cell.angle_alpha   90.00
_cell.angle_beta   90.00
_cell.angle_gamma   90.00
#
_symmetry.space_group_name_H-M   'P 1'
#
loop_
_entity.id
_entity.type
_entity.pdbx_description
1 polymer ?
#
loop_
_entity_poly.entity_id
_entity_poly.type
_entity_poly.pdbx_seq_one_letter_code
_entity_poly.pdbx_strand_id
1 'polypeptide(L)'
;MAIIAIATGIFVFLLTGALTNELTHDPGAGVLPGLILGFLAASPLFKLAAQERSNFLHPAPREYNIPAKVAFAKIRDYLAEVSYNYGDKWHVVTADTQSGRITANLRFMDEFTRIEGDARGNIHTRKERLQRFLALDVHVLRTEHGTTVVQLDFSPEVEGMAYSACDSIVSSVQNQITSILGEALVTK
;
A
#
# COMPACT_ATOMS: atom_id res chain seq x y z
N MET A 1 12.29 -0.94 -0.26
CA MET A 1 13.08 0.26 -0.57
C MET A 1 13.56 1.05 0.65
N ALA A 2 12.76 1.26 1.71
CA ALA A 2 13.19 2.06 2.87
C ALA A 2 14.42 1.52 3.63
N ILE A 3 14.54 0.20 3.81
CA ILE A 3 15.71 -0.42 4.46
C ILE A 3 17.01 -0.16 3.67
N ILE A 4 16.91 -0.23 2.34
CA ILE A 4 18.03 0.05 1.44
C ILE A 4 18.43 1.53 1.55
N ALA A 5 17.47 2.46 1.64
CA ALA A 5 17.75 3.88 1.85
C ALA A 5 18.52 4.15 3.14
N ILE A 6 18.12 3.50 4.24
CA ILE A 6 18.79 3.60 5.53
C ILE A 6 20.21 3.02 5.46
N ALA A 7 20.38 1.84 4.87
CA ALA A 7 21.68 1.19 4.73
C ALA A 7 22.65 2.05 3.90
N THR A 8 22.20 2.60 2.76
CA THR A 8 23.00 3.49 1.92
C THR A 8 23.38 4.78 2.66
N GLY A 9 22.44 5.39 3.40
CA GLY A 9 22.70 6.60 4.17
C GLY A 9 23.73 6.39 5.28
N ILE A 10 23.61 5.28 6.04
CA ILE A 10 24.59 4.91 7.08
C ILE A 10 25.95 4.63 6.46
N PHE A 11 26.00 3.92 5.33
CA PHE A 11 27.25 3.61 4.65
C PHE A 11 27.99 4.88 4.23
N VAL A 12 27.30 5.84 3.59
CA VAL A 12 27.88 7.11 3.15
C VAL A 12 28.29 7.98 4.35
N PHE A 13 27.52 7.98 5.43
CA PHE A 13 27.88 8.65 6.68
C PHE A 13 29.20 8.12 7.26
N LEU A 14 29.32 6.79 7.42
CA LEU A 14 30.51 6.16 7.98
C LEU A 14 31.73 6.34 7.07
N LEU A 15 31.56 6.22 5.75
CA LEU A 15 32.63 6.41 4.77
C LEU A 15 33.17 7.84 4.80
N THR A 16 32.27 8.84 4.82
CA THR A 16 32.66 10.25 4.88
C THR A 16 33.37 10.55 6.19
N GLY A 17 32.85 10.05 7.32
CA GLY A 17 33.46 10.21 8.64
C GLY A 17 34.86 9.61 8.71
N ALA A 18 35.07 8.42 8.15
CA ALA A 18 36.38 7.78 8.09
C ALA A 18 37.39 8.63 7.29
N LEU A 19 37.03 9.08 6.09
CA LEU A 19 37.91 9.84 5.20
C LEU A 19 38.27 11.23 5.77
N THR A 20 37.31 11.91 6.38
CA THR A 20 37.53 13.25 6.94
C THR A 20 38.32 13.21 8.24
N ASN A 21 38.09 12.21 9.10
CA ASN A 21 38.90 12.00 10.29
C ASN A 21 40.36 11.67 9.93
N GLU A 22 40.59 10.88 8.88
CA GLU A 22 41.95 10.59 8.39
C GLU A 22 42.65 11.83 7.83
N LEU A 23 41.91 12.70 7.12
CA LEU A 23 42.47 13.93 6.54
C LEU A 23 42.76 15.02 7.59
N THR A 24 41.89 15.15 8.60
CA THR A 24 41.93 16.27 9.56
C THR A 24 42.50 15.91 10.92
N HIS A 25 42.68 14.62 11.22
CA HIS A 25 43.12 14.09 12.53
C HIS A 25 42.24 14.56 13.72
N ASP A 26 41.04 15.07 13.45
CA ASP A 26 40.05 15.45 14.46
C ASP A 26 38.88 14.46 14.42
N PRO A 27 38.62 13.70 15.52
CA PRO A 27 37.59 12.67 15.55
C PRO A 27 36.16 13.20 15.34
N GLY A 28 35.92 14.51 15.46
CA GLY A 28 34.60 15.13 15.28
C GLY A 28 34.35 15.76 13.91
N ALA A 29 35.40 16.03 13.11
CA ALA A 29 35.29 16.81 11.89
C ALA A 29 34.42 16.15 10.80
N GLY A 30 34.34 14.82 10.82
CA GLY A 30 33.61 14.05 9.83
C GLY A 30 32.12 13.83 10.06
N VAL A 31 31.63 14.10 11.27
CA VAL A 31 30.26 13.74 11.67
C VAL A 31 29.21 14.56 10.91
N LEU A 32 29.37 15.89 10.89
CA LEU A 32 28.43 16.80 10.26
C LEU A 32 28.42 16.68 8.71
N PRO A 33 29.56 16.69 7.99
CA PRO A 33 29.56 16.46 6.55
C PRO A 33 29.08 15.06 6.18
N GLY A 34 29.40 14.04 6.98
CA GLY A 34 28.90 12.69 6.78
C GLY A 34 27.37 12.61 6.89
N LEU A 35 26.75 13.29 7.86
CA LEU A 35 25.30 13.27 8.03
C LEU A 35 24.60 13.92 6.84
N ILE A 36 25.12 15.04 6.36
CA ILE A 36 24.57 15.76 5.20
C ILE A 36 24.68 14.89 3.94
N LEU A 37 25.85 14.31 3.67
CA LEU A 37 26.05 13.45 2.50
C LEU A 37 25.24 12.15 2.59
N GLY A 38 25.16 11.54 3.78
CA GLY A 38 24.33 10.36 4.02
C GLY A 38 22.84 10.63 3.78
N PHE A 39 22.34 11.78 4.24
CA PHE A 39 20.95 12.19 3.98
C PHE A 39 20.69 12.44 2.49
N LEU A 40 21.59 13.16 1.81
CA LEU A 40 21.46 13.45 0.37
C LEU A 40 21.48 12.17 -0.46
N ALA A 41 22.37 11.21 -0.12
CA ALA A 41 22.44 9.91 -0.79
C ALA A 41 21.19 9.05 -0.55
N ALA A 42 20.59 9.10 0.65
CA ALA A 42 19.39 8.33 0.98
C ALA A 42 18.09 8.97 0.44
N SER A 43 18.05 10.29 0.25
CA SER A 43 16.88 11.06 -0.20
C SER A 43 16.14 10.48 -1.42
N PRO A 44 16.80 10.17 -2.57
CA PRO A 44 16.10 9.63 -3.73
C PRO A 44 15.44 8.27 -3.46
N LEU A 45 16.04 7.43 -2.62
CA LEU A 45 15.50 6.12 -2.26
C LEU A 45 14.27 6.23 -1.35
N PHE A 46 14.25 7.20 -0.44
CA PHE A 46 13.05 7.50 0.35
C PHE A 46 11.91 8.05 -0.51
N LYS A 47 12.22 8.90 -1.50
CA LYS A 47 11.21 9.38 -2.47
C LYS A 47 10.60 8.24 -3.27
N LEU A 48 11.43 7.32 -3.76
CA LEU A 48 10.96 6.11 -4.46
C LEU A 48 10.07 5.23 -3.55
N ALA A 49 10.50 4.99 -2.31
CA ALA A 49 9.70 4.21 -1.36
C ALA A 49 8.34 4.86 -1.06
N ALA A 50 8.29 6.19 -0.96
CA ALA A 50 7.05 6.93 -0.78
C ALA A 50 6.15 6.84 -2.02
N GLN A 51 6.74 6.90 -3.23
CA GLN A 51 6.01 6.76 -4.48
C GLN A 51 5.44 5.35 -4.67
N GLU A 52 6.23 4.30 -4.43
CA GLU A 52 5.75 2.92 -4.47
C GLU A 52 4.57 2.71 -3.52
N ARG A 53 4.66 3.27 -2.32
CA ARG A 53 3.59 3.22 -1.33
C ARG A 53 2.33 3.98 -1.77
N SER A 54 2.51 5.14 -2.39
CA SER A 54 1.39 5.89 -2.97
C SER A 54 0.72 5.10 -4.10
N ASN A 55 1.52 4.50 -4.99
CA ASN A 55 1.04 3.69 -6.11
C ASN A 55 0.35 2.41 -5.65
N PHE A 56 0.73 1.87 -4.50
CA PHE A 56 0.08 0.68 -3.93
C PHE A 56 -1.37 0.98 -3.50
N LEU A 57 -1.61 2.13 -2.86
CA LEU A 57 -2.95 2.58 -2.45
C LEU A 57 -3.76 3.16 -3.60
N HIS A 58 -3.07 3.76 -4.56
CA HIS A 58 -3.65 4.41 -5.73
C HIS A 58 -3.03 3.80 -6.99
N PRO A 59 -3.36 2.53 -7.31
CA PRO A 59 -2.87 1.88 -8.52
C PRO A 59 -3.23 2.71 -9.76
N ALA A 60 -2.32 2.72 -10.73
CA ALA A 60 -2.54 3.42 -11.99
C ALA A 60 -3.85 2.92 -12.65
N PRO A 61 -4.67 3.83 -13.22
CA PRO A 61 -5.90 3.45 -13.91
C PRO A 61 -5.61 2.44 -15.02
N ARG A 62 -6.43 1.40 -15.12
CA ARG A 62 -6.30 0.35 -16.13
C ARG A 62 -7.45 0.39 -17.12
N GLU A 63 -7.12 0.25 -18.39
CA GLU A 63 -8.10 0.18 -19.47
C GLU A 63 -8.48 -1.27 -19.76
N TYR A 64 -9.78 -1.52 -19.88
CA TYR A 64 -10.36 -2.83 -20.19
C TYR A 64 -11.27 -2.70 -21.42
N ASN A 65 -11.21 -3.69 -22.30
CA ASN A 65 -12.04 -3.75 -23.50
C ASN A 65 -13.43 -4.35 -23.21
N ILE A 66 -14.18 -3.70 -22.32
CA ILE A 66 -15.54 -4.07 -21.93
C ILE A 66 -16.40 -2.82 -21.79
N PRO A 67 -17.74 -2.92 -21.93
CA PRO A 67 -18.64 -1.80 -21.67
C PRO A 67 -18.65 -1.41 -20.18
N ALA A 68 -18.64 -0.10 -19.90
CA ALA A 68 -18.54 0.44 -18.54
C ALA A 68 -19.66 -0.07 -17.60
N LYS A 69 -20.89 -0.22 -18.11
CA LYS A 69 -22.02 -0.76 -17.33
C LYS A 69 -21.79 -2.20 -16.88
N VAL A 70 -21.16 -3.02 -17.73
CA VAL A 70 -20.85 -4.43 -17.42
C VAL A 70 -19.70 -4.49 -16.41
N ALA A 71 -18.67 -3.68 -16.60
CA ALA A 71 -17.57 -3.56 -15.65
C ALA A 71 -18.07 -3.16 -14.25
N PHE A 72 -18.90 -2.12 -14.18
CA PHE A 72 -19.49 -1.63 -12.94
C PHE A 72 -20.29 -2.71 -12.21
N ALA A 73 -21.17 -3.42 -12.92
CA ALA A 73 -21.98 -4.49 -12.34
C ALA A 73 -21.09 -5.61 -11.77
N LYS A 74 -20.11 -6.08 -12.56
CA LYS A 74 -19.18 -7.13 -12.13
C LYS A 74 -18.37 -6.75 -10.89
N ILE A 75 -17.85 -5.52 -10.83
CA ILE A 75 -17.08 -5.05 -9.66
C ILE A 75 -17.97 -4.96 -8.43
N ARG A 76 -19.18 -4.40 -8.57
CA ARG A 76 -20.14 -4.31 -7.47
C ARG A 76 -20.52 -5.69 -6.94
N ASP A 77 -20.82 -6.63 -7.83
CA ASP A 77 -21.24 -7.98 -7.47
C ASP A 77 -20.10 -8.73 -6.77
N TYR A 78 -18.85 -8.58 -7.24
CA TYR A 78 -17.65 -9.09 -6.57
C TYR A 78 -17.50 -8.54 -5.14
N LEU A 79 -17.63 -7.21 -4.96
CA LEU A 79 -17.53 -6.59 -3.64
C LEU A 79 -18.62 -7.08 -2.67
N ALA A 80 -19.80 -7.43 -3.17
CA ALA A 80 -20.89 -7.97 -2.36
C ALA A 80 -20.67 -9.44 -1.95
N GLU A 81 -20.00 -10.23 -2.79
CA GLU A 81 -19.76 -11.66 -2.57
C GLU A 81 -18.51 -11.94 -1.73
N VAL A 82 -17.45 -11.14 -1.91
CA VAL A 82 -16.17 -11.40 -1.25
C VAL A 82 -16.31 -11.30 0.27
N SER A 83 -15.78 -12.30 0.95
CA SER A 83 -15.69 -12.35 2.41
C SER A 83 -14.27 -12.69 2.83
N TYR A 84 -13.85 -12.09 3.92
CA TYR A 84 -12.54 -12.30 4.52
C TYR A 84 -12.67 -13.17 5.76
N ASN A 85 -11.53 -13.40 6.42
CA ASN A 85 -11.49 -14.09 7.70
C ASN A 85 -12.52 -13.48 8.66
N TYR A 86 -13.12 -14.34 9.50
CA TYR A 86 -14.13 -13.93 10.47
C TYR A 86 -15.46 -13.43 9.87
N GLY A 87 -15.67 -13.59 8.56
CA GLY A 87 -16.91 -13.21 7.89
C GLY A 87 -17.00 -11.71 7.60
N ASP A 88 -15.87 -11.00 7.68
CA ASP A 88 -15.76 -9.59 7.34
C ASP A 88 -16.05 -9.38 5.85
N LYS A 89 -16.90 -8.41 5.51
CA LYS A 89 -17.35 -8.13 4.14
C LYS A 89 -17.26 -6.65 3.83
N TRP A 90 -17.12 -6.32 2.54
CA TRP A 90 -17.24 -4.94 2.11
C TRP A 90 -18.69 -4.47 2.25
N HIS A 91 -18.83 -3.30 2.86
CA HIS A 91 -20.09 -2.58 2.92
C HIS A 91 -20.09 -1.51 1.82
N VAL A 92 -20.85 -1.72 0.76
CA VAL A 92 -21.03 -0.74 -0.32
C VAL A 92 -21.91 0.41 0.20
N VAL A 93 -21.31 1.58 0.39
CA VAL A 93 -22.00 2.78 0.91
C VAL A 93 -22.77 3.48 -0.19
N THR A 94 -22.14 3.65 -1.36
CA THR A 94 -22.75 4.27 -2.53
C THR A 94 -22.33 3.53 -3.79
N ALA A 95 -23.28 3.26 -4.69
CA ALA A 95 -23.04 2.71 -6.01
C ALA A 95 -23.83 3.53 -7.03
N ASP A 96 -23.20 4.58 -7.56
CA ASP A 96 -23.84 5.45 -8.54
C ASP A 96 -23.46 5.02 -9.97
N THR A 97 -24.45 4.46 -10.66
CA THR A 97 -24.32 4.02 -12.06
C THR A 97 -24.20 5.17 -13.06
N GLN A 98 -24.59 6.41 -12.69
CA GLN A 98 -24.50 7.56 -13.59
C GLN A 98 -23.09 8.15 -13.59
N SER A 99 -22.51 8.37 -12.41
CA SER A 99 -21.11 8.83 -12.28
C SER A 99 -20.09 7.70 -12.41
N GLY A 100 -20.51 6.44 -12.36
CA GLY A 100 -19.62 5.27 -12.42
C GLY A 100 -18.79 5.09 -11.15
N ARG A 101 -19.24 5.62 -10.01
CA ARG A 101 -18.50 5.58 -8.73
C ARG A 101 -19.08 4.53 -7.79
N ILE A 102 -18.20 3.73 -7.18
CA ILE A 102 -18.55 2.79 -6.11
C ILE A 102 -17.68 3.10 -4.91
N THR A 103 -18.30 3.43 -3.78
CA THR A 103 -17.60 3.66 -2.52
C THR A 103 -17.97 2.55 -1.55
N ALA A 104 -16.97 1.83 -1.05
CA ALA A 104 -17.14 0.68 -0.18
C ALA A 104 -16.21 0.77 1.03
N ASN A 105 -16.69 0.33 2.18
CA ASN A 105 -15.92 0.30 3.43
C ASN A 105 -15.77 -1.13 3.93
N LEU A 106 -14.57 -1.50 4.32
CA LEU A 106 -14.27 -2.78 4.95
C LEU A 106 -13.82 -2.54 6.38
N ARG A 107 -14.52 -3.20 7.30
CA ARG A 107 -14.08 -3.38 8.67
C ARG A 107 -13.56 -4.81 8.76
N PHE A 108 -12.29 -4.98 9.09
CA PHE A 108 -11.68 -6.30 9.17
C PHE A 108 -10.87 -6.48 10.45
N MET A 109 -10.81 -7.72 10.94
CA MET A 109 -9.99 -8.10 12.08
C MET A 109 -8.64 -8.64 11.61
N ASP A 110 -7.55 -8.11 12.15
CA ASP A 110 -6.19 -8.64 11.92
C ASP A 110 -5.57 -9.17 13.20
N GLU A 111 -4.77 -10.22 13.07
CA GLU A 111 -3.98 -10.79 14.17
C GLU A 111 -2.59 -10.18 14.19
N PHE A 112 -2.34 -9.30 15.16
CA PHE A 112 -1.02 -8.73 15.37
C PHE A 112 -0.28 -9.51 16.47
N THR A 113 0.95 -9.91 16.17
CA THR A 113 1.81 -10.55 17.19
C THR A 113 2.58 -9.47 17.93
N ARG A 114 2.14 -9.18 19.16
CA ARG A 114 2.82 -8.26 20.06
C ARG A 114 3.92 -8.99 20.82
N ILE A 115 5.11 -8.40 20.85
CA ILE A 115 6.24 -8.91 21.63
C ILE A 115 6.20 -8.20 22.99
N GLU A 116 6.02 -8.95 24.07
CA GLU A 116 6.01 -8.44 25.44
C GLU A 116 7.18 -9.06 26.24
N GLY A 117 7.85 -8.22 27.03
CA GLY A 117 8.88 -8.66 27.97
C GLY A 117 8.25 -8.97 29.32
N ASP A 118 8.50 -10.17 29.84
CA ASP A 118 8.15 -10.52 31.22
C ASP A 118 9.11 -9.83 32.21
N ALA A 119 8.68 -9.63 33.45
CA ALA A 119 9.46 -9.01 34.54
C ALA A 119 10.77 -9.77 34.85
N ARG A 120 10.92 -11.01 34.34
CA ARG A 120 12.12 -11.86 34.42
C ARG A 120 13.06 -11.72 33.22
N GLY A 121 12.77 -10.83 32.27
CA GLY A 121 13.59 -10.61 31.06
C GLY A 121 13.33 -11.58 29.91
N ASN A 122 12.34 -12.47 30.03
CA ASN A 122 11.95 -13.39 28.96
C ASN A 122 11.02 -12.71 27.96
N ILE A 123 11.32 -12.88 26.67
CA ILE A 123 10.52 -12.34 25.57
C ILE A 123 9.43 -13.34 25.21
N HIS A 124 8.17 -12.92 25.29
CA HIS A 124 7.02 -13.72 24.90
C HIS A 124 6.24 -13.03 23.79
N THR A 125 5.65 -13.82 22.90
CA THR A 125 4.79 -13.31 21.83
C THR A 125 3.33 -13.55 22.19
N ARG A 126 2.54 -12.47 22.24
CA ARG A 126 1.10 -12.52 22.43
C ARG A 126 0.42 -12.13 21.13
N LYS A 127 -0.51 -12.97 20.66
CA LYS A 127 -1.39 -12.59 19.55
C LYS A 127 -2.53 -11.74 20.07
N GLU A 128 -2.61 -10.51 19.60
CA GLU A 128 -3.72 -9.59 19.85
C GLU A 128 -4.51 -9.37 18.56
N ARG A 129 -5.82 -9.21 18.70
CA ARG A 129 -6.71 -8.94 17.58
C ARG A 129 -6.98 -7.45 17.52
N LEU A 130 -6.70 -6.84 16.38
CA LEU A 130 -6.93 -5.43 16.13
C LEU A 130 -7.97 -5.28 15.03
N GLN A 131 -8.95 -4.42 15.28
CA GLN A 131 -9.94 -4.05 14.29
C GLN A 131 -9.39 -2.93 13.42
N ARG A 132 -9.42 -3.11 12.10
CA ARG A 132 -8.96 -2.12 11.13
C ARG A 132 -10.06 -1.75 10.14
N PHE A 133 -9.85 -0.61 9.51
CA PHE A 133 -10.80 0.01 8.59
C PHE A 133 -10.10 0.40 7.30
N LEU A 134 -10.69 0.01 6.17
CA LEU A 134 -10.21 0.30 4.83
C LEU A 134 -11.37 0.79 3.98
N ALA A 135 -11.28 2.00 3.45
CA ALA A 135 -12.18 2.51 2.43
C ALA A 135 -11.62 2.20 1.04
N LEU A 136 -12.50 1.92 0.09
CA LEU A 136 -12.24 1.71 -1.32
C LEU A 136 -13.18 2.60 -2.12
N ASP A 137 -12.61 3.40 -3.01
CA ASP A 137 -13.32 4.13 -4.03
C ASP A 137 -12.96 3.57 -5.40
N VAL A 138 -13.96 3.24 -6.20
CA VAL A 138 -13.80 2.74 -7.55
C VAL A 138 -14.43 3.73 -8.51
N HIS A 139 -13.65 4.18 -9.48
CA HIS A 139 -14.13 5.01 -10.57
C HIS A 139 -14.08 4.23 -11.87
N VAL A 140 -15.25 4.04 -12.49
CA VAL A 140 -15.43 3.36 -13.77
C VAL A 140 -15.78 4.41 -14.81
N LEU A 141 -14.80 4.77 -15.64
CA LEU A 141 -14.92 5.79 -16.68
C LEU A 141 -15.05 5.14 -18.04
N ARG A 142 -15.95 5.66 -18.88
CA ARG A 142 -16.09 5.21 -20.27
C ARG A 142 -15.15 6.01 -21.17
N THR A 143 -14.44 5.33 -22.04
CA THR A 143 -13.60 5.93 -23.08
C THR A 143 -14.37 6.05 -24.40
N GLU A 144 -13.97 6.98 -25.26
CA GLU A 144 -14.57 7.22 -26.58
C GLU A 144 -14.51 5.99 -27.51
N HIS A 145 -13.52 5.12 -27.32
CA HIS A 145 -13.32 3.89 -28.10
C HIS A 145 -14.22 2.72 -27.68
N GLY A 146 -15.15 2.92 -26.73
CA GLY A 146 -16.02 1.87 -26.20
C GLY A 146 -15.35 0.96 -25.16
N THR A 147 -14.10 1.26 -24.80
CA THR A 147 -13.35 0.70 -23.69
C THR A 147 -13.70 1.41 -22.37
N THR A 148 -13.27 0.82 -21.25
CA THR A 148 -13.55 1.32 -19.91
C THR A 148 -12.25 1.44 -19.12
N VAL A 149 -12.02 2.59 -18.49
CA VAL A 149 -10.94 2.81 -17.54
C VAL A 149 -11.47 2.60 -16.14
N VAL A 150 -10.81 1.73 -15.37
CA VAL A 150 -11.11 1.51 -13.94
C VAL A 150 -9.95 2.04 -13.12
N GLN A 151 -10.28 2.95 -12.20
CA GLN A 151 -9.38 3.47 -11.19
C GLN A 151 -9.85 2.97 -9.81
N LEU A 152 -8.90 2.53 -8.98
CA LEU A 152 -9.14 2.03 -7.63
C LEU A 152 -8.33 2.91 -6.69
N ASP A 153 -8.98 3.43 -5.64
CA ASP A 153 -8.37 4.26 -4.64
C ASP A 153 -8.67 3.69 -3.25
N PHE A 154 -7.62 3.27 -2.54
CA PHE A 154 -7.71 2.69 -1.21
C PHE A 154 -7.30 3.70 -0.14
N SER A 155 -8.09 3.86 0.91
CA SER A 155 -7.82 4.78 2.02
C SER A 155 -7.99 4.08 3.38
N PRO A 156 -6.89 3.75 4.09
CA PRO A 156 -6.98 3.15 5.43
C PRO A 156 -7.33 4.20 6.49
N GLU A 157 -8.35 3.95 7.32
CA GLU A 157 -8.92 4.96 8.23
C GLU A 157 -8.44 4.89 9.69
N VAL A 158 -7.95 3.75 10.23
CA VAL A 158 -7.71 3.63 11.69
C VAL A 158 -6.45 2.86 12.08
N GLU A 159 -5.75 3.44 13.07
CA GLU A 159 -4.56 3.00 13.83
C GLU A 159 -3.27 2.77 13.04
N GLY A 160 -2.55 3.88 12.84
CA GLY A 160 -1.10 3.87 12.79
C GLY A 160 -0.49 3.34 11.51
N MET A 161 -0.99 3.76 10.33
CA MET A 161 -0.22 3.65 9.08
C MET A 161 0.33 2.22 8.82
N ALA A 162 -0.37 1.17 9.27
CA ALA A 162 0.06 -0.21 9.11
C ALA A 162 -0.34 -0.74 7.72
N TYR A 163 0.15 -0.08 6.66
CA TYR A 163 -0.17 -0.39 5.26
C TYR A 163 0.13 -1.84 4.89
N SER A 164 1.17 -2.42 5.50
CA SER A 164 1.56 -3.81 5.29
C SER A 164 0.46 -4.81 5.66
N ALA A 165 -0.45 -4.44 6.56
CA ALA A 165 -1.53 -5.33 6.94
C ALA A 165 -2.72 -5.27 5.98
N CYS A 166 -2.84 -4.20 5.20
CA CYS A 166 -3.82 -4.11 4.11
C CYS A 166 -3.29 -4.73 2.82
N ASP A 167 -2.01 -5.13 2.75
CA ASP A 167 -1.33 -5.63 1.56
C ASP A 167 -2.06 -6.80 0.90
N SER A 168 -2.39 -7.82 1.70
CA SER A 168 -3.11 -9.00 1.24
C SER A 168 -4.50 -8.67 0.68
N ILE A 169 -5.23 -7.76 1.31
CA ILE A 169 -6.58 -7.37 0.91
C ILE A 169 -6.54 -6.55 -0.40
N VAL A 170 -5.70 -5.51 -0.44
CA VAL A 170 -5.58 -4.61 -1.61
C VAL A 170 -5.08 -5.39 -2.83
N SER A 171 -4.02 -6.19 -2.69
CA SER A 171 -3.49 -7.01 -3.79
C SER A 171 -4.51 -8.05 -4.27
N SER A 172 -5.24 -8.69 -3.35
CA SER A 172 -6.32 -9.62 -3.70
C SER A 172 -7.42 -8.92 -4.50
N VAL A 173 -7.91 -7.77 -4.05
CA VAL A 173 -8.94 -7.00 -4.77
C VAL A 173 -8.46 -6.57 -6.15
N GLN A 174 -7.23 -6.04 -6.27
CA GLN A 174 -6.66 -5.64 -7.55
C GLN A 174 -6.55 -6.82 -8.53
N ASN A 175 -6.06 -7.97 -8.05
CA ASN A 175 -5.88 -9.18 -8.87
C ASN A 175 -7.23 -9.76 -9.30
N GLN A 176 -8.20 -9.84 -8.39
CA GLN A 176 -9.52 -10.38 -8.69
C GLN A 176 -10.30 -9.49 -9.65
N ILE A 177 -10.30 -8.17 -9.45
CA ILE A 177 -10.90 -7.23 -10.41
C ILE A 177 -10.23 -7.38 -11.78
N THR A 178 -8.90 -7.49 -11.83
CA THR A 178 -8.19 -7.73 -13.09
C THR A 178 -8.60 -9.05 -13.74
N SER A 179 -8.79 -10.12 -12.96
CA SER A 179 -9.24 -11.43 -13.46
C SER A 179 -10.67 -11.37 -14.02
N ILE A 180 -11.61 -10.82 -13.26
CA ILE A 180 -13.04 -10.75 -13.59
C ILE A 180 -13.29 -9.90 -14.85
N LEU A 181 -12.53 -8.83 -15.00
CA LEU A 181 -12.61 -7.94 -16.15
C LEU A 181 -11.75 -8.44 -17.32
N GLY A 182 -10.66 -9.18 -17.05
CA GLY A 182 -9.80 -9.80 -18.05
C GLY A 182 -10.42 -11.03 -18.72
N GLU A 183 -11.13 -11.89 -17.98
CA GLU A 183 -11.86 -13.05 -18.54
C GLU A 183 -12.96 -12.64 -19.54
N ALA A 184 -13.48 -11.43 -19.40
CA ALA A 184 -14.44 -10.87 -20.35
C ALA A 184 -13.85 -10.64 -21.76
N LEU A 185 -12.52 -10.75 -21.94
CA LEU A 185 -11.84 -10.71 -23.23
C LEU A 185 -11.89 -12.05 -23.99
N VAL A 186 -12.14 -13.18 -23.32
CA VAL A 186 -11.93 -14.52 -23.91
C VAL A 186 -13.20 -15.10 -24.54
N THR A 187 -14.38 -14.57 -24.24
CA THR A 187 -15.61 -14.96 -24.94
C THR A 187 -15.76 -14.18 -26.25
N LYS A 188 -15.04 -14.61 -27.28
CA LYS A 188 -15.34 -14.32 -28.68
C LYS A 188 -15.39 -15.62 -29.46
#